data_AF-A0A624B7T3-F1
#
_entry.id   AF-A0A624B7T3-F1
#
_cell.length_a   1.000
_cell.length_b   1.000
_cell.length_c   1.000
_cell.angle_alpha   90.00
_cell.angle_beta   90.00
_cell.angle_gamma   90.00
#
_symmetry.space_group_name_H-M   'P 1'
#
loop_
_entity.id
_entity.type
_entity.pdbx_description
1 polymer ?
#
loop_
_entity_poly.entity_id
_entity_poly.type
_entity_poly.pdbx_seq_one_letter_code
_entity_poly.pdbx_strand_id
1 'polypeptide(L)'
;MTAGKQKNTPVIVMKKKRHIISPPPTEEHVITPPPPELPSGTVENEMPAHQAKKNKKWTPEFINTSLEKVKALFPLLRAEEGGFRPLKIGITRDVTDFIAQNPDAGLTLPEWQCAARIITHRWKYLERISVPGALRYGIDGLPAGVVSEHEAQHARAFLASKLASKNKNNGANDKSST
;
A
#
# COMPACT_ATOMS: atom_id res chain seq x y z
N MET A 1 -40.33 58.63 -11.82
CA MET A 1 -39.12 58.31 -12.61
C MET A 1 -38.11 57.72 -11.62
N THR A 2 -37.47 56.56 -11.80
CA THR A 2 -37.28 55.69 -12.97
C THR A 2 -37.26 54.23 -12.48
N ALA A 3 -38.19 53.36 -12.92
CA ALA A 3 -37.97 52.25 -13.88
C ALA A 3 -36.74 51.34 -13.62
N GLY A 4 -36.92 50.02 -13.69
CA GLY A 4 -35.86 49.02 -13.45
C GLY A 4 -35.84 47.86 -14.47
N LYS A 5 -34.80 47.01 -14.42
CA LYS A 5 -34.62 45.82 -15.26
C LYS A 5 -33.68 44.82 -14.57
N GLN A 6 -34.19 43.65 -14.16
CA GLN A 6 -34.07 42.33 -14.81
C GLN A 6 -32.64 41.74 -14.98
N LYS A 7 -32.42 40.64 -14.25
CA LYS A 7 -31.78 39.35 -14.62
C LYS A 7 -31.06 39.22 -15.98
N ASN A 8 -29.91 38.52 -15.97
CA ASN A 8 -29.71 37.25 -16.68
C ASN A 8 -28.34 36.62 -16.32
N THR A 9 -28.26 35.28 -16.30
CA THR A 9 -27.00 34.51 -16.19
C THR A 9 -26.63 33.86 -17.53
N PRO A 10 -25.35 33.85 -17.94
CA PRO A 10 -24.91 33.13 -19.13
C PRO A 10 -24.53 31.68 -18.79
N VAL A 11 -25.29 30.71 -19.28
CA VAL A 11 -24.85 29.30 -19.37
C VAL A 11 -24.03 29.15 -20.66
N ILE A 12 -22.77 28.73 -20.55
CA ILE A 12 -21.89 28.52 -21.71
C ILE A 12 -21.92 27.04 -22.10
N VAL A 13 -22.37 26.76 -23.33
CA VAL A 13 -22.61 25.41 -23.85
C VAL A 13 -21.37 24.85 -24.55
N MET A 14 -21.14 23.53 -24.45
CA MET A 14 -20.05 22.82 -25.11
C MET A 14 -20.08 22.96 -26.65
N LYS A 15 -18.91 23.03 -27.28
CA LYS A 15 -18.75 22.67 -28.71
C LYS A 15 -17.51 21.80 -28.93
N LYS A 16 -17.48 21.09 -30.07
CA LYS A 16 -16.78 19.80 -30.25
C LYS A 16 -16.32 19.64 -31.71
N LYS A 17 -15.20 18.92 -31.95
CA LYS A 17 -14.73 18.37 -33.26
C LYS A 17 -14.07 19.43 -34.19
N ARG A 18 -13.07 19.17 -35.06
CA ARG A 18 -11.88 18.26 -35.12
C ARG A 18 -11.17 18.43 -36.50
N HIS A 19 -9.82 18.46 -36.57
CA HIS A 19 -8.98 18.37 -37.80
C HIS A 19 -9.27 19.50 -38.85
N ILE A 20 -8.54 19.73 -39.97
CA ILE A 20 -7.77 18.96 -40.98
C ILE A 20 -6.62 19.91 -41.47
N ILE A 21 -5.31 19.58 -41.51
CA ILE A 21 -4.51 18.71 -42.43
C ILE A 21 -4.29 19.34 -43.85
N SER A 22 -3.08 19.51 -44.43
CA SER A 22 -1.71 19.29 -43.91
C SER A 22 -0.54 20.18 -44.47
N PRO A 23 0.09 19.98 -45.67
CA PRO A 23 1.58 19.97 -45.73
C PRO A 23 2.27 20.86 -46.84
N PRO A 24 3.41 20.52 -47.52
CA PRO A 24 4.57 21.42 -47.67
C PRO A 24 4.88 21.74 -49.17
N PRO A 25 6.15 22.02 -49.56
CA PRO A 25 6.95 20.96 -50.20
C PRO A 25 8.47 20.99 -49.82
N THR A 26 9.12 19.82 -49.66
CA THR A 26 10.22 19.23 -50.51
C THR A 26 11.63 19.78 -50.20
N GLU A 27 12.77 19.17 -50.57
CA GLU A 27 13.20 18.03 -51.43
C GLU A 27 14.46 17.37 -50.75
N GLU A 28 14.96 16.15 -50.99
CA GLU A 28 14.46 14.84 -51.48
C GLU A 28 15.61 13.77 -51.34
N HIS A 29 15.51 12.42 -51.49
CA HIS A 29 14.42 11.43 -51.70
C HIS A 29 14.90 10.00 -51.31
N VAL A 30 14.00 9.10 -50.84
CA VAL A 30 13.86 7.64 -51.20
C VAL A 30 15.02 6.63 -50.89
N ILE A 31 14.85 5.32 -50.63
CA ILE A 31 13.90 4.27 -51.09
C ILE A 31 13.34 3.39 -49.92
N THR A 32 12.14 2.82 -50.12
CA THR A 32 11.45 1.76 -49.32
C THR A 32 10.94 0.69 -50.31
N PRO A 33 11.12 -0.65 -50.15
CA PRO A 33 10.29 -1.53 -49.26
C PRO A 33 11.03 -2.85 -48.85
N PRO A 34 10.39 -4.02 -48.55
CA PRO A 34 9.09 -4.35 -47.92
C PRO A 34 9.29 -5.05 -46.52
N PRO A 35 8.24 -5.50 -45.80
CA PRO A 35 8.43 -6.16 -44.49
C PRO A 35 8.63 -7.70 -44.59
N PRO A 36 9.63 -8.27 -43.91
CA PRO A 36 9.71 -9.70 -43.59
C PRO A 36 9.14 -10.04 -42.20
N GLU A 37 8.88 -11.33 -41.99
CA GLU A 37 8.13 -11.91 -40.87
C GLU A 37 8.89 -11.99 -39.53
N LEU A 38 8.17 -12.44 -38.50
CA LEU A 38 8.65 -12.83 -37.18
C LEU A 38 9.88 -13.77 -37.21
N PRO A 39 10.99 -13.37 -36.58
CA PRO A 39 11.51 -14.09 -35.42
C PRO A 39 10.65 -13.67 -34.21
N SER A 40 10.01 -14.55 -33.44
CA SER A 40 10.56 -15.80 -32.89
C SER A 40 11.88 -15.61 -32.13
N GLY A 41 12.17 -14.36 -31.73
CA GLY A 41 13.18 -14.03 -30.73
C GLY A 41 12.61 -14.19 -29.33
N THR A 42 12.53 -15.43 -28.85
CA THR A 42 12.26 -15.70 -27.43
C THR A 42 13.39 -15.11 -26.61
N VAL A 43 13.17 -13.92 -26.05
CA VAL A 43 14.03 -13.37 -25.01
C VAL A 43 13.74 -14.11 -23.72
N GLU A 44 14.37 -15.28 -23.59
CA GLU A 44 14.64 -15.95 -22.30
C GLU A 44 15.58 -15.08 -21.47
N ASN A 45 15.04 -13.94 -21.03
CA ASN A 45 15.54 -13.22 -19.89
C ASN A 45 15.21 -14.09 -18.67
N GLU A 46 16.10 -15.06 -18.38
CA GLU A 46 15.98 -15.98 -17.27
C GLU A 46 15.75 -15.19 -15.97
N MET A 47 14.50 -15.12 -15.52
CA MET A 47 14.19 -14.64 -14.18
C MET A 47 14.79 -15.65 -13.21
N PRO A 48 15.93 -15.34 -12.53
CA PRO A 48 16.67 -16.35 -11.78
C PRO A 48 15.75 -16.85 -10.67
N ALA A 49 15.48 -18.16 -10.72
CA ALA A 49 14.32 -18.78 -10.11
C ALA A 49 14.02 -18.18 -8.74
N HIS A 50 12.91 -17.43 -8.66
CA HIS A 50 12.42 -16.87 -7.40
C HIS A 50 12.00 -18.04 -6.52
N GLN A 51 12.99 -18.55 -5.79
CA GLN A 51 12.97 -19.77 -4.99
C GLN A 51 11.62 -19.90 -4.33
N ALA A 52 10.94 -21.03 -4.49
CA ALA A 52 9.65 -21.26 -3.86
C ALA A 52 9.82 -21.10 -2.34
N LYS A 53 9.49 -19.90 -1.84
CA LYS A 53 9.68 -19.46 -0.45
C LYS A 53 8.67 -20.23 0.39
N LYS A 54 9.02 -21.49 0.68
CA LYS A 54 8.27 -22.46 1.49
C LYS A 54 7.65 -21.68 2.63
N ASN A 55 6.31 -21.58 2.65
CA ASN A 55 5.59 -20.64 3.53
C ASN A 55 5.96 -20.96 5.00
N LYS A 56 6.99 -20.28 5.51
CA LYS A 56 7.68 -20.65 6.74
C LYS A 56 6.85 -20.12 7.90
N LYS A 57 5.78 -20.86 8.18
CA LYS A 57 4.76 -20.55 9.19
C LYS A 57 5.46 -20.39 10.52
N TRP A 58 5.64 -19.13 10.94
CA TRP A 58 6.22 -18.80 12.23
C TRP A 58 5.44 -19.49 13.34
N THR A 59 6.14 -20.03 14.32
CA THR A 59 5.54 -20.67 15.48
C THR A 59 4.86 -19.60 16.36
N PRO A 60 3.82 -19.93 17.13
CA PRO A 60 3.13 -18.92 17.94
C PRO A 60 4.05 -18.32 19.03
N GLU A 61 5.02 -19.08 19.53
CA GLU A 61 6.05 -18.61 20.46
C GLU A 61 6.94 -17.56 19.78
N PHE A 62 7.42 -17.84 18.56
CA PHE A 62 8.23 -16.89 17.80
C PHE A 62 7.47 -15.60 17.47
N ILE A 63 6.18 -15.71 17.11
CA ILE A 63 5.31 -14.53 16.88
C ILE A 63 5.16 -13.70 18.15
N ASN A 64 4.87 -14.34 19.29
CA ASN A 64 4.67 -13.64 20.56
C ASN A 64 5.97 -13.00 21.05
N THR A 65 7.08 -13.73 21.07
CA THR A 65 8.42 -13.21 21.44
C THR A 65 8.83 -12.04 20.56
N SER A 66 8.62 -12.12 19.24
CA SER A 66 8.89 -11.01 18.31
C SER A 66 8.06 -9.76 18.66
N LEU A 67 6.78 -9.94 19.00
CA LEU A 67 5.89 -8.84 19.38
C LEU A 67 6.27 -8.23 20.74
N GLU A 68 6.63 -9.03 21.74
CA GLU A 68 7.06 -8.50 23.05
C GLU A 68 8.39 -7.73 22.94
N LYS A 69 9.38 -8.24 22.20
CA LYS A 69 10.63 -7.50 21.91
C LYS A 69 10.35 -6.15 21.25
N VAL A 70 9.50 -6.11 20.22
CA VAL A 70 9.12 -4.86 19.53
C VAL A 70 8.33 -3.90 20.44
N LYS A 71 7.45 -4.41 21.32
CA LYS A 71 6.73 -3.60 22.32
C LYS A 71 7.65 -2.98 23.38
N ALA A 72 8.77 -3.63 23.68
CA ALA A 72 9.74 -3.22 24.70
C ALA A 72 10.76 -2.21 24.15
N LEU A 73 11.31 -2.47 22.96
CA LEU A 73 12.31 -1.60 22.32
C LEU A 73 11.69 -0.35 21.68
N PHE A 74 10.48 -0.46 21.12
CA PHE A 74 9.82 0.65 20.42
C PHE A 74 8.49 1.02 21.08
N PRO A 75 8.48 1.46 22.37
CA PRO A 75 7.25 1.84 23.06
C PRO A 75 6.54 3.03 22.40
N LEU A 76 7.30 3.91 21.70
CA LEU A 76 6.77 5.08 20.99
C LEU A 76 5.90 4.70 19.77
N LEU A 77 6.13 3.55 19.15
CA LEU A 77 5.26 2.99 18.10
C LEU A 77 3.92 2.48 18.64
N ARG A 78 3.77 2.34 19.97
CA ARG A 78 2.51 1.95 20.62
C ARG A 78 1.54 3.13 20.65
N ALA A 79 0.26 2.85 20.43
CA ALA A 79 -0.80 3.82 20.70
C ALA A 79 -1.31 3.67 22.14
N GLU A 80 -1.78 4.77 22.72
CA GLU A 80 -2.36 4.84 24.06
C GLU A 80 -3.62 3.96 24.19
N GLU A 81 -4.52 4.06 23.21
CA GLU A 81 -5.70 3.20 22.99
C GLU A 81 -5.34 1.74 22.58
N GLY A 82 -4.05 1.38 22.70
CA GLY A 82 -3.51 0.03 22.51
C GLY A 82 -3.17 -0.32 21.06
N GLY A 83 -2.40 -1.39 20.88
CA GLY A 83 -1.83 -1.73 19.57
C GLY A 83 -0.80 -0.71 19.09
N PHE A 84 -0.61 -0.61 17.77
CA PHE A 84 0.44 0.22 17.16
C PHE A 84 -0.14 1.39 16.37
N ARG A 85 0.61 2.50 16.32
CA ARG A 85 0.36 3.66 15.46
C ARG A 85 0.69 3.30 13.99
N PRO A 86 0.18 4.04 12.98
CA PRO A 86 0.62 3.89 11.59
C PRO A 86 2.14 3.99 11.48
N LEU A 87 2.79 3.02 10.84
CA LEU A 87 4.26 2.99 10.73
C LEU A 87 4.74 3.84 9.55
N LYS A 88 5.91 4.47 9.70
CA LYS A 88 6.69 5.11 8.62
C LYS A 88 6.89 4.14 7.43
N ILE A 89 6.76 4.66 6.20
CA ILE A 89 7.09 3.88 5.00
C ILE A 89 8.60 3.63 4.97
N GLY A 90 9.01 2.37 4.84
CA GLY A 90 10.42 1.97 4.89
C GLY A 90 10.99 1.74 6.29
N ILE A 91 10.20 1.81 7.37
CA ILE A 91 10.64 1.67 8.77
C ILE A 91 11.54 0.46 9.07
N THR A 92 11.42 -0.62 8.31
CA THR A 92 12.31 -1.80 8.42
C THR A 92 13.78 -1.45 8.20
N ARG A 93 14.10 -0.43 7.39
CA ARG A 93 15.45 0.09 7.26
C ARG A 93 15.91 0.74 8.56
N ASP A 94 15.13 1.69 9.10
CA ASP A 94 15.46 2.37 10.36
C ASP A 94 15.66 1.35 11.51
N VAL A 95 14.84 0.29 11.57
CA VAL A 95 15.00 -0.80 12.54
C VAL A 95 16.26 -1.64 12.26
N THR A 96 16.62 -1.88 11.00
CA THR A 96 17.88 -2.60 10.65
C THR A 96 19.10 -1.78 11.06
N ASP A 97 19.08 -0.47 10.76
CA ASP A 97 20.13 0.48 11.13
C ASP A 97 20.21 0.59 12.67
N PHE A 98 19.09 0.57 13.40
CA PHE A 98 19.04 0.52 14.86
C PHE A 98 19.65 -0.77 15.44
N ILE A 99 19.32 -1.95 14.88
CA ILE A 99 19.88 -3.24 15.31
C ILE A 99 21.39 -3.31 15.05
N ALA A 100 21.87 -2.74 13.95
CA ALA A 100 23.30 -2.67 13.64
C ALA A 100 24.07 -1.77 14.61
N GLN A 101 23.44 -0.71 15.13
CA GLN A 101 24.01 0.18 16.15
C GLN A 101 23.88 -0.38 17.58
N ASN A 102 22.89 -1.25 17.84
CA ASN A 102 22.55 -1.76 19.17
C ASN A 102 22.42 -3.30 19.12
N PRO A 103 23.52 -4.06 18.95
CA PRO A 103 23.46 -5.52 18.87
C PRO A 103 22.85 -6.15 20.14
N ASP A 104 23.10 -5.54 21.30
CA ASP A 104 22.61 -5.98 22.61
C ASP A 104 21.10 -5.74 22.82
N ALA A 105 20.42 -5.03 21.91
CA ALA A 105 18.97 -4.85 21.96
C ALA A 105 18.18 -6.17 21.84
N GLY A 106 18.82 -7.25 21.37
CA GLY A 106 18.26 -8.60 21.37
C GLY A 106 17.12 -8.84 20.38
N LEU A 107 16.78 -7.88 19.51
CA LEU A 107 15.84 -8.03 18.41
C LEU A 107 16.60 -8.29 17.11
N THR A 108 16.20 -9.35 16.39
CA THR A 108 16.77 -9.69 15.09
C THR A 108 15.87 -9.21 13.93
N LEU A 109 16.45 -8.99 12.75
CA LEU A 109 15.70 -8.62 11.54
C LEU A 109 14.53 -9.60 11.19
N PRO A 110 14.67 -10.93 11.25
CA PRO A 110 13.52 -11.84 11.01
C PRO A 110 12.42 -11.74 12.08
N GLU A 111 12.75 -11.45 13.34
CA GLU A 111 11.76 -11.16 14.38
C GLU A 111 11.03 -9.85 14.10
N TRP A 112 11.75 -8.79 13.70
CA TRP A 112 11.11 -7.55 13.25
C TRP A 112 10.17 -7.79 12.06
N GLN A 113 10.61 -8.51 11.03
CA GLN A 113 9.77 -8.83 9.86
C GLN A 113 8.52 -9.64 10.26
N CYS A 114 8.64 -10.54 11.24
CA CYS A 114 7.52 -11.28 11.82
C CYS A 114 6.55 -10.36 12.56
N ALA A 115 7.05 -9.59 13.53
CA ALA A 115 6.27 -8.64 14.30
C ALA A 115 5.55 -7.64 13.37
N ALA A 116 6.26 -6.99 12.45
CA ALA A 116 5.72 -6.01 11.51
C ALA A 116 4.58 -6.60 10.66
N ARG A 117 4.73 -7.83 10.12
CA ARG A 117 3.67 -8.49 9.35
C ARG A 117 2.45 -8.83 10.20
N ILE A 118 2.64 -9.23 11.46
CA ILE A 118 1.51 -9.51 12.37
C ILE A 118 0.84 -8.20 12.83
N ILE A 119 1.60 -7.14 13.03
CA ILE A 119 1.11 -5.79 13.39
C ILE A 119 0.25 -5.21 12.27
N THR A 120 0.77 -5.15 11.04
CA THR A 120 0.05 -4.51 9.91
C THR A 120 -1.23 -5.25 9.51
N HIS A 121 -1.33 -6.54 9.81
CA HIS A 121 -2.55 -7.33 9.59
C HIS A 121 -3.55 -7.31 10.77
N ARG A 122 -3.26 -6.68 11.92
CA ARG A 122 -4.20 -6.57 13.05
C ARG A 122 -5.31 -5.55 12.76
N TRP A 123 -6.51 -5.80 13.30
CA TRP A 123 -7.70 -4.97 13.11
C TRP A 123 -7.45 -3.49 13.47
N LYS A 124 -7.10 -3.19 14.73
CA LYS A 124 -6.81 -1.82 15.19
C LYS A 124 -5.72 -1.08 14.39
N TYR A 125 -4.83 -1.78 13.70
CA TYR A 125 -3.84 -1.15 12.84
C TYR A 125 -4.47 -0.71 11.52
N LEU A 126 -5.14 -1.65 10.83
CA LEU A 126 -5.86 -1.39 9.59
C LEU A 126 -6.93 -0.31 9.75
N GLU A 127 -7.61 -0.28 10.89
CA GLU A 127 -8.59 0.73 11.30
C GLU A 127 -7.98 2.15 11.35
N ARG A 128 -6.74 2.29 11.87
CA ARG A 128 -6.00 3.56 11.86
C ARG A 128 -5.44 3.94 10.50
N ILE A 129 -5.11 2.97 9.64
CA ILE A 129 -4.77 3.23 8.22
C ILE A 129 -6.01 3.59 7.40
N SER A 130 -7.21 3.16 7.80
CA SER A 130 -8.46 3.42 7.06
C SER A 130 -8.87 4.90 6.99
N VAL A 131 -8.24 5.73 7.85
CA VAL A 131 -8.38 7.19 7.93
C VAL A 131 -7.32 7.85 7.04
N PRO A 132 -7.71 8.58 5.98
CA PRO A 132 -6.76 9.32 5.15
C PRO A 132 -6.12 10.48 5.93
N GLY A 133 -4.88 10.83 5.62
CA GLY A 133 -4.15 11.89 6.31
C GLY A 133 -3.61 11.52 7.70
N ALA A 134 -3.89 10.32 8.22
CA ALA A 134 -3.38 9.87 9.51
C ALA A 134 -1.84 9.90 9.54
N LEU A 135 -1.26 10.45 10.62
CA LEU A 135 0.20 10.57 10.79
C LEU A 135 0.85 9.18 10.92
N ARG A 136 2.00 9.02 10.24
CA ARG A 136 2.89 7.87 10.36
C ARG A 136 4.05 8.19 11.30
N TYR A 137 4.53 7.20 12.04
CA TYR A 137 5.53 7.40 13.09
C TYR A 137 6.82 6.60 12.79
N GLY A 138 7.97 7.23 13.05
CA GLY A 138 9.29 6.60 13.05
C GLY A 138 9.54 5.75 14.31
N ILE A 139 10.69 5.04 14.35
CA ILE A 139 11.11 4.26 15.55
C ILE A 139 11.30 5.16 16.78
N ASP A 140 11.76 6.38 16.49
CA ASP A 140 11.92 7.59 17.29
C ASP A 140 10.60 8.25 17.76
N GLY A 141 9.45 7.82 17.25
CA GLY A 141 8.14 8.38 17.60
C GLY A 141 7.80 9.74 16.97
N LEU A 142 8.61 10.27 16.05
CA LEU A 142 8.33 11.51 15.32
C LEU A 142 7.41 11.26 14.11
N PRO A 143 6.63 12.26 13.67
CA PRO A 143 5.82 12.15 12.45
C PRO A 143 6.70 12.08 11.20
N ALA A 144 6.61 10.97 10.48
CA ALA A 144 7.43 10.63 9.31
C ALA A 144 6.54 10.34 8.07
N GLY A 145 5.61 11.26 7.80
CA GLY A 145 4.65 11.22 6.69
C GLY A 145 3.20 10.98 7.11
N VAL A 146 2.33 10.83 6.12
CA VAL A 146 0.88 10.59 6.28
C VAL A 146 0.42 9.34 5.54
N VAL A 147 -0.77 8.84 5.85
CA VAL A 147 -1.47 7.82 5.07
C VAL A 147 -2.17 8.46 3.86
N SER A 148 -1.90 7.94 2.66
CA SER A 148 -2.57 8.38 1.42
C SER A 148 -3.99 7.80 1.30
N GLU A 149 -4.90 8.50 0.62
CA GLU A 149 -6.27 8.03 0.38
C GLU A 149 -6.32 6.64 -0.29
N HIS A 150 -5.38 6.36 -1.20
CA HIS A 150 -5.28 5.03 -1.84
C HIS A 150 -4.96 3.92 -0.81
N GLU A 151 -4.07 4.20 0.15
CA GLU A 151 -3.73 3.27 1.23
C GLU A 151 -4.88 3.09 2.21
N ALA A 152 -5.59 4.18 2.51
CA ALA A 152 -6.78 4.18 3.33
C ALA A 152 -7.92 3.38 2.69
N GLN A 153 -8.15 3.54 1.39
CA GLN A 153 -9.11 2.74 0.62
C GLN A 153 -8.74 1.26 0.59
N HIS A 154 -7.46 0.93 0.39
CA HIS A 154 -6.98 -0.45 0.48
C HIS A 154 -7.18 -1.06 1.89
N ALA A 155 -6.92 -0.29 2.95
CA ALA A 155 -7.19 -0.73 4.32
C ALA A 155 -8.69 -0.94 4.58
N ARG A 156 -9.57 -0.04 4.11
CA ARG A 156 -11.04 -0.20 4.18
C ARG A 156 -11.50 -1.48 3.48
N ALA A 157 -10.98 -1.80 2.30
CA ALA A 157 -11.28 -3.05 1.59
C ALA A 157 -10.81 -4.30 2.36
N PHE A 158 -9.60 -4.25 2.95
CA PHE A 158 -9.06 -5.37 3.73
C PHE A 158 -9.83 -5.61 5.04
N LEU A 159 -10.30 -4.54 5.70
CA LEU A 159 -11.20 -4.61 6.86
C LEU A 159 -12.53 -5.28 6.49
N ALA A 160 -13.17 -4.87 5.39
CA ALA A 160 -14.43 -5.45 4.93
C ALA A 160 -14.31 -6.96 4.65
N SER A 161 -13.25 -7.38 3.95
CA SER A 161 -12.94 -8.81 3.71
C SER A 161 -12.76 -9.61 5.01
N LYS A 162 -12.11 -9.01 6.01
CA LYS A 162 -11.92 -9.62 7.34
C LYS A 162 -13.22 -9.74 8.14
N LEU A 163 -14.15 -8.78 8.02
CA LEU A 163 -15.49 -8.89 8.63
C LEU A 163 -16.31 -10.01 7.99
N ALA A 164 -16.35 -10.07 6.65
CA ALA A 164 -17.07 -11.12 5.93
C ALA A 164 -16.56 -12.52 6.31
N SER A 165 -15.23 -12.67 6.43
CA SER A 165 -14.60 -13.91 6.90
C SER A 165 -14.99 -14.27 8.35
N LYS A 166 -15.02 -13.28 9.26
CA LYS A 166 -15.43 -13.51 10.66
C LYS A 166 -16.88 -13.95 10.76
N ASN A 167 -17.79 -13.32 10.01
CA ASN A 167 -19.21 -13.69 10.01
C ASN A 167 -19.43 -15.14 9.55
N LYS A 168 -18.72 -15.56 8.49
CA LYS A 168 -18.83 -16.92 7.94
C LYS A 168 -18.35 -18.00 8.91
N ASN A 169 -17.33 -17.71 9.73
CA ASN A 169 -16.84 -18.64 10.75
C ASN A 169 -17.84 -18.76 11.93
N ASN A 170 -18.43 -17.65 12.37
CA ASN A 170 -19.43 -17.67 13.44
C ASN A 170 -20.65 -18.54 13.06
N GLY A 171 -21.20 -18.35 11.86
CA GLY A 171 -22.36 -19.10 11.36
C GLY A 171 -22.11 -20.58 11.03
N ALA A 172 -20.86 -21.06 11.16
CA ALA A 172 -20.52 -22.49 11.05
C ALA A 172 -20.54 -23.20 12.40
N ASN A 173 -20.13 -22.51 13.49
CA ASN A 173 -20.00 -23.10 14.83
C ASN A 173 -21.34 -23.25 15.57
N ASP A 174 -22.41 -22.67 15.02
CA ASP A 174 -23.80 -22.77 15.48
C ASP A 174 -24.46 -24.11 15.07
N LYS A 175 -23.94 -24.77 14.02
CA LYS A 175 -24.54 -25.97 13.40
C LYS A 175 -23.99 -27.29 13.92
N SER A 176 -23.28 -27.28 15.05
CA SER A 176 -22.67 -28.46 15.70
C SER A 176 -23.16 -28.65 17.14
N SER A 177 -24.40 -28.24 17.43
CA SER A 177 -25.05 -28.42 18.74
C SER A 177 -26.55 -28.66 18.59
N THR A 178 -26.88 -29.72 17.85
CA THR A 178 -28.17 -30.41 17.81
C THR A 178 -27.90 -31.88 17.50
#